data_AF-A0A8T5IV65-F1
#
_entry.id   AF-A0A8T5IV65-F1
#
_cell.length_a   1.000
_cell.length_b   1.000
_cell.length_c   1.000
_cell.angle_alpha   90.00
_cell.angle_beta   90.00
_cell.angle_gamma   90.00
#
_symmetry.space_group_name_H-M   'P 1'
#
loop_
_entity.id
_entity.type
_entity.pdbx_description
1 polymer ?
#
loop_
_entity_poly.entity_id
_entity_poly.type
_entity_poly.pdbx_seq_one_letter_code
_entity_poly.pdbx_strand_id
1 'polypeptide(L)' 'MSQRFYSKRMLLGQKSRGDRVRPKTFKTEADAKKYVADKKLTAKVELRGKKFAVVQ' A
#
# COMPACT_ATOMS: atom_id res chain seq x y z
N MET A 1 47.81 -5.50 -3.78
CA MET A 1 46.50 -4.93 -3.35
C MET A 1 45.44 -5.33 -4.37
N SER A 2 44.42 -6.12 -4.01
CA SER A 2 43.37 -6.53 -4.96
C SER A 2 42.24 -5.50 -4.99
N GLN A 3 42.02 -4.87 -6.15
CA GLN A 3 40.91 -3.94 -6.38
C GLN A 3 39.60 -4.74 -6.46
N ARG A 4 38.73 -4.64 -5.45
CA ARG A 4 37.41 -5.29 -5.48
C ARG A 4 36.53 -4.58 -6.51
N PHE A 5 36.30 -5.21 -7.65
CA PHE A 5 35.36 -4.72 -8.67
C PHE A 5 33.94 -5.16 -8.32
N TYR A 6 33.10 -4.22 -7.88
CA TYR A 6 31.67 -4.45 -7.74
C TYR A 6 30.99 -4.22 -9.09
N SER A 7 30.21 -5.19 -9.57
CA SER A 7 29.45 -5.03 -10.82
C SER A 7 28.42 -3.89 -10.67
N LYS A 8 28.13 -3.16 -11.76
CA LYS A 8 27.14 -2.06 -11.76
C LYS A 8 25.78 -2.45 -11.13
N ARG A 9 25.41 -3.73 -11.22
CA ARG A 9 24.18 -4.29 -10.66
C ARG A 9 24.19 -4.39 -9.13
N MET A 10 25.36 -4.54 -8.50
CA MET A 10 25.49 -4.46 -7.03
C MET A 10 25.49 -3.02 -6.53
N LEU A 11 26.00 -2.08 -7.32
CA LEU A 11 25.99 -0.64 -7.00
C LEU A 11 24.60 -0.01 -7.18
N LEU A 12 23.77 -0.59 -8.04
CA LEU A 12 22.33 -0.33 -8.11
C LEU A 12 21.66 -0.98 -6.91
N GLY A 13 21.85 -0.37 -5.73
CA GLY A 13 21.19 -0.75 -4.50
C GLY A 13 19.72 -1.02 -4.78
N GLN A 14 19.20 -2.12 -4.24
CA GLN A 14 17.80 -2.50 -4.37
C GLN A 14 16.96 -1.25 -4.12
N LYS A 15 16.32 -0.71 -5.16
CA LYS A 15 15.38 0.40 -5.01
C LYS A 15 14.44 -0.02 -3.91
N SER A 16 14.52 0.64 -2.76
CA SER A 16 13.63 0.42 -1.64
C SER A 16 12.23 0.51 -2.21
N ARG A 17 11.54 -0.64 -2.30
CA ARG A 17 10.16 -0.67 -2.77
C ARG A 17 9.44 0.23 -1.77
N GLY A 18 9.01 1.42 -2.23
CA GLY A 18 8.40 2.42 -1.36
C GLY A 18 7.25 1.82 -0.56
N ASP A 19 6.89 2.48 0.55
CA ASP A 19 5.91 1.96 1.48
C ASP A 19 4.64 1.51 0.75
N ARG A 20 4.45 0.19 0.73
CA ARG A 20 3.31 -0.42 0.06
C ARG A 20 2.10 -0.23 0.96
N VAL A 21 1.39 0.88 0.78
CA VAL A 21 0.15 1.12 1.52
C VAL A 21 -0.88 0.07 1.09
N ARG A 22 -1.12 -0.92 1.95
CA ARG A 22 -2.18 -1.91 1.71
C ARG A 22 -3.53 -1.23 1.89
N PRO A 23 -4.44 -1.31 0.90
CA PRO A 23 -5.79 -0.78 1.06
C PRO A 23 -6.50 -1.51 2.19
N LYS A 24 -7.09 -0.75 3.11
CA LYS A 24 -7.91 -1.33 4.18
C LYS A 24 -9.19 -1.88 3.60
N THR A 25 -9.50 -3.12 3.94
CA THR A 25 -10.69 -3.83 3.45
C THR A 25 -11.57 -4.25 4.62
N PHE A 26 -12.88 -4.15 4.43
CA PHE A 26 -13.92 -4.43 5.43
C PHE A 26 -14.87 -5.49 4.92
N LYS A 27 -15.53 -6.19 5.85
CA LYS A 27 -16.52 -7.22 5.52
C LYS A 27 -17.89 -6.61 5.19
N THR A 28 -18.25 -5.52 5.86
CA THR A 28 -19.53 -4.82 5.67
C THR A 28 -19.31 -3.41 5.14
N GLU A 29 -20.29 -2.90 4.42
CA GLU A 29 -20.28 -1.52 3.92
C GLU A 29 -20.40 -0.50 5.07
N ALA A 30 -21.18 -0.83 6.10
CA ALA A 30 -21.38 0.01 7.27
C ALA A 30 -20.06 0.27 8.02
N ASP A 31 -19.24 -0.76 8.21
CA ASP A 31 -17.94 -0.63 8.88
C ASP A 31 -16.96 0.21 8.04
N ALA A 32 -16.98 0.04 6.72
CA ALA A 32 -16.15 0.84 5.82
C ALA A 32 -16.54 2.33 5.88
N LYS A 33 -17.84 2.65 5.86
CA LYS A 33 -18.34 4.02 5.99
C LYS A 33 -18.01 4.64 7.35
N LYS A 34 -18.19 3.90 8.44
CA LYS A 34 -17.78 4.35 9.79
C LYS A 34 -16.29 4.67 9.84
N TYR A 35 -15.46 3.78 9.30
CA TYR A 35 -14.01 4.00 9.26
C TYR A 35 -13.62 5.26 8.48
N VAL A 36 -14.25 5.52 7.33
CA VAL A 36 -14.01 6.73 6.52
C VAL A 36 -14.44 7.99 7.29
N ALA A 37 -15.60 7.95 7.96
CA ALA A 37 -16.11 9.04 8.77
C ALA A 37 -15.21 9.35 9.98
N ASP A 38 -14.85 8.32 10.77
CA ASP A 38 -14.02 8.45 11.98
C ASP A 38 -12.64 9.00 11.66
N LYS A 39 -12.07 8.60 10.51
CA LYS A 39 -10.76 9.06 10.05
C LYS A 39 -10.81 10.34 9.23
N LYS A 40 -12.00 10.91 9.00
CA LYS A 40 -12.22 12.11 8.17
C LYS A 40 -11.52 12.01 6.81
N LEU A 41 -11.54 10.80 6.23
CA LEU A 41 -10.89 10.54 4.94
C LEU A 41 -11.85 10.92 3.81
N THR A 42 -11.35 11.64 2.80
CA THR A 42 -12.04 11.78 1.51
C THR A 42 -11.75 10.54 0.68
N ALA A 43 -12.39 9.43 1.03
CA ALA A 43 -12.21 8.15 0.34
C ALA A 43 -13.56 7.54 -0.02
N LYS A 44 -13.62 6.91 -1.19
CA LYS A 44 -14.79 6.17 -1.67
C LYS A 44 -14.72 4.72 -1.20
N VAL A 45 -15.88 4.15 -0.91
CA VAL A 45 -16.00 2.72 -0.58
C VAL A 45 -16.39 1.98 -1.86
N GLU A 46 -15.53 1.08 -2.33
CA GLU A 46 -15.76 0.24 -3.51
C GLU A 46 -15.84 -1.23 -3.11
N LEU A 47 -16.75 -1.99 -3.73
CA LEU A 47 -16.79 -3.45 -3.57
C LEU A 47 -15.69 -4.09 -4.44
N ARG A 48 -14.73 -4.77 -3.81
CA ARG A 48 -13.70 -5.57 -4.48
C ARG A 48 -13.84 -7.03 -4.08
N GLY A 49 -14.47 -7.81 -4.96
CA GLY A 49 -14.80 -9.20 -4.70
C GLY A 49 -15.84 -9.32 -3.58
N LYS A 50 -15.52 -10.05 -2.50
CA LYS A 50 -16.40 -10.23 -1.33
C LYS A 50 -16.17 -9.22 -0.20
N LYS A 51 -15.33 -8.19 -0.42
CA LYS A 51 -14.96 -7.20 0.60
C LYS A 51 -15.14 -5.78 0.08
N PHE A 52 -15.32 -4.85 1.01
CA PHE A 52 -15.37 -3.41 0.72
C PHE A 52 -13.99 -2.80 0.94
N ALA A 53 -13.42 -2.16 -0.07
CA ALA A 53 -12.15 -1.47 0.01
C ALA A 53 -12.39 0.03 0.12
N VAL A 54 -11.60 0.71 0.95
CA VAL A 54 -11.55 2.16 1.01
C VAL A 54 -10.46 2.62 0.04
N VAL A 55 -10.87 3.34 -1.00
CA VAL A 55 -10.00 3.84 -2.08
C VAL A 55 -10.05 5.37 -2.02
N GLN A 56 -8.89 6.01 -1.90
CA GLN A 56 -8.76 7.46 -2.09
C GLN A 56 -8.80 7.81 -3.57
#